data_AF-A0A3N5S1C8-F1
#
_entry.id   AF-A0A3N5S1C8-F1
#
_cell.length_a   1.000
_cell.length_b   1.000
_cell.length_c   1.000
_cell.angle_alpha   90.00
_cell.angle_beta   90.00
_cell.angle_gamma   90.00
#
_symmetry.space_group_name_H-M   'P 1'
#
loop_
_entity.id
_entity.type
_entity.pdbx_description
1 polymer ?
#
loop_
_entity_poly.entity_id
_entity_poly.type
_entity_poly.pdbx_seq_one_letter_code
_entity_poly.pdbx_strand_id
1 'polypeptide(L)'
;MDNPQFDICGKFNRGEIDELWMYGGPYFGFYEARLVGPGAYMFNGPPMMQTHNCNKLLPIMGLNYERGVQEALHAFGHRAEATLTQVYGGWQQNRTAHSWDRFALVQFQSPAYSYSGCGNIHYAPNSTMEYEYDNPATVLTNCEDFRNYPELNDPILAAEPVTCTAWNCHHMDYLLYWFDHLPSYAQCGPDAVANNWWSYFVDPSLALYPAL
;
A
#
# COMPACT_ATOMS: atom_id res chain seq x y z
N MET A 1 -12.10 -21.00 4.93
CA MET A 1 -12.70 -19.94 5.77
C MET A 1 -13.71 -20.50 6.74
N ASP A 2 -14.71 -21.25 6.27
CA ASP A 2 -15.79 -21.76 7.14
C ASP A 2 -15.51 -23.11 7.80
N ASN A 3 -14.23 -23.49 7.97
CA ASN A 3 -13.91 -24.69 8.74
C ASN A 3 -14.19 -24.41 10.23
N PRO A 4 -15.16 -25.10 10.87
CA PRO A 4 -15.53 -24.85 12.26
C PRO A 4 -14.38 -25.08 13.25
N GLN A 5 -13.38 -25.89 12.86
CA GLN A 5 -12.19 -26.13 13.67
C GLN A 5 -11.40 -24.83 13.92
N PHE A 6 -11.32 -23.96 12.91
CA PHE A 6 -10.54 -22.72 12.99
C PHE A 6 -11.38 -21.51 13.38
N ASP A 7 -12.67 -21.50 13.03
CA ASP A 7 -13.64 -20.45 13.36
C ASP A 7 -13.13 -19.03 13.03
N ILE A 8 -12.42 -18.86 11.92
CA ILE A 8 -11.70 -17.61 11.61
C ILE A 8 -12.65 -16.40 11.61
N CYS A 9 -13.75 -16.49 10.88
CA CYS A 9 -14.74 -15.41 10.84
C CYS A 9 -15.42 -15.22 12.20
N GLY A 10 -15.67 -16.28 12.98
CA GLY A 10 -16.26 -16.15 14.31
C GLY A 10 -15.33 -15.42 15.28
N LYS A 11 -14.03 -15.77 15.28
CA LYS A 11 -12.99 -15.08 16.04
C LYS A 11 -12.91 -13.60 15.68
N PHE A 12 -12.87 -13.31 14.39
CA PHE A 12 -12.86 -11.94 13.88
C PHE A 12 -14.11 -11.16 14.30
N ASN A 13 -15.30 -11.75 14.16
CA ASN A 13 -16.56 -11.13 14.56
C ASN A 13 -16.64 -10.83 16.07
N ARG A 14 -15.98 -11.64 16.90
CA ARG A 14 -15.89 -11.45 18.36
C ARG A 14 -14.74 -10.54 18.79
N GLY A 15 -13.93 -10.03 17.86
CA GLY A 15 -12.77 -9.18 18.15
C GLY A 15 -11.60 -9.93 18.79
N GLU A 16 -11.49 -11.25 18.58
CA GLU A 16 -10.37 -12.06 19.06
C GLU A 16 -9.12 -11.92 18.16
N ILE A 17 -9.32 -11.57 16.90
CA ILE A 17 -8.27 -11.30 15.91
C ILE A 17 -8.69 -10.08 15.09
N ASP A 18 -7.71 -9.36 14.55
CA ASP A 18 -7.92 -8.24 13.62
C ASP A 18 -7.54 -8.60 12.18
N GLU A 19 -6.69 -9.62 12.02
CA GLU A 19 -6.21 -10.12 10.73
C GLU A 19 -5.81 -11.59 10.81
N LEU A 20 -5.68 -12.24 9.64
CA LEU A 20 -5.19 -13.61 9.52
C LEU A 20 -3.89 -13.64 8.71
N TRP A 21 -2.82 -14.15 9.29
CA TRP A 21 -1.59 -14.45 8.56
C TRP A 21 -1.46 -15.95 8.35
N MET A 22 -1.23 -16.34 7.10
CA MET A 22 -1.01 -17.73 6.70
C MET A 22 0.41 -17.84 6.17
N TYR A 23 1.18 -18.79 6.67
CA TYR A 23 2.47 -19.14 6.10
C TYR A 23 2.37 -20.44 5.31
N GLY A 24 2.97 -20.46 4.12
CA GLY A 24 3.03 -21.66 3.29
C GLY A 24 4.21 -21.64 2.32
N GLY A 25 4.36 -22.72 1.56
CA GLY A 25 5.37 -22.83 0.52
C GLY A 25 4.90 -22.20 -0.80
N PRO A 26 5.79 -22.13 -1.80
CA PRO A 26 5.42 -21.70 -3.14
C PRO A 26 4.31 -22.60 -3.71
N TYR A 27 3.35 -21.97 -4.41
CA TYR A 27 2.20 -22.64 -5.05
C TYR A 27 1.22 -23.34 -4.09
N PHE A 28 1.14 -22.94 -2.82
CA PHE A 28 0.15 -23.45 -1.86
C PHE A 28 -1.28 -22.92 -2.08
N GLY A 29 -1.50 -22.16 -3.16
CA GLY A 29 -2.84 -21.76 -3.61
C GLY A 29 -3.46 -20.56 -2.89
N PHE A 30 -2.68 -19.79 -2.14
CA PHE A 30 -3.10 -18.50 -1.58
C PHE A 30 -2.39 -17.32 -2.25
N TYR A 31 -3.00 -16.14 -2.18
CA TYR A 31 -2.45 -14.87 -2.65
C TYR A 31 -1.70 -14.18 -1.50
N GLU A 32 -0.79 -13.25 -1.81
CA GLU A 32 0.00 -12.54 -0.79
C GLU A 32 -0.86 -11.67 0.13
N ALA A 33 -1.95 -11.13 -0.41
CA ALA A 33 -2.99 -10.49 0.36
C ALA A 33 -4.37 -10.79 -0.27
N ARG A 34 -5.42 -10.89 0.56
CA ARG A 34 -6.83 -10.93 0.16
C ARG A 34 -7.70 -10.29 1.22
N LEU A 35 -8.91 -9.93 0.81
CA LEU A 35 -9.96 -9.45 1.70
C LEU A 35 -11.19 -10.37 1.65
N VAL A 36 -11.83 -10.57 2.80
CA VAL A 36 -13.08 -11.33 2.94
C VAL A 36 -14.05 -10.59 3.83
N GLY A 37 -15.34 -10.68 3.50
CA GLY A 37 -16.38 -9.97 4.23
C GLY A 37 -17.25 -9.12 3.30
N PRO A 38 -18.28 -8.46 3.85
CA PRO A 38 -19.19 -7.62 3.09
C PRO A 38 -18.45 -6.44 2.45
N GLY A 39 -18.58 -6.29 1.13
CA GLY A 39 -17.94 -5.21 0.37
C GLY A 39 -16.46 -5.43 0.05
N ALA A 40 -15.96 -6.67 0.15
CA ALA A 40 -14.56 -6.96 -0.13
C ALA A 40 -14.16 -6.56 -1.56
N TYR A 41 -13.00 -5.91 -1.69
CA TYR A 41 -12.45 -5.40 -2.94
C TYR A 41 -11.10 -6.07 -3.25
N MET A 42 -10.51 -5.74 -4.41
CA MET A 42 -9.19 -6.24 -4.82
C MET A 42 -8.15 -5.83 -3.79
N PHE A 43 -7.44 -6.80 -3.22
CA PHE A 43 -6.51 -6.58 -2.11
C PHE A 43 -5.19 -7.28 -2.40
N ASN A 44 -4.57 -6.95 -3.55
CA ASN A 44 -3.59 -7.74 -4.30
C ASN A 44 -4.16 -9.02 -4.94
N GLY A 45 -4.88 -9.82 -4.16
CA GLY A 45 -5.69 -10.91 -4.66
C GLY A 45 -7.16 -10.51 -4.86
N PRO A 46 -7.90 -11.22 -5.73
CA PRO A 46 -9.33 -10.99 -5.90
C PRO A 46 -10.06 -11.19 -4.57
N PRO A 47 -11.20 -10.52 -4.32
CA PRO A 47 -12.00 -10.75 -3.12
C PRO A 47 -12.37 -12.23 -2.97
N MET A 48 -12.51 -12.72 -1.74
CA MET A 48 -13.04 -14.07 -1.53
C MET A 48 -14.57 -14.08 -1.66
N MET A 49 -15.04 -14.55 -2.81
CA MET A 49 -16.47 -14.61 -3.17
C MET A 49 -17.19 -15.87 -2.64
N GLN A 50 -16.47 -16.79 -1.99
CA GLN A 50 -17.09 -17.99 -1.42
C GLN A 50 -17.92 -17.66 -0.20
N THR A 51 -18.83 -18.57 0.17
CA THR A 51 -19.60 -18.48 1.41
C THR A 51 -18.66 -18.28 2.59
N HIS A 52 -19.00 -17.31 3.44
CA HIS A 52 -18.25 -16.98 4.65
C HIS A 52 -19.19 -16.40 5.70
N ASN A 53 -18.82 -16.53 6.98
CA ASN A 53 -19.58 -15.95 8.10
C ASN A 53 -18.97 -14.65 8.66
N CYS A 54 -18.05 -14.00 7.93
CA CYS A 54 -17.45 -12.74 8.35
C CYS A 54 -18.47 -11.59 8.21
N ASN A 55 -18.67 -10.83 9.29
CA ASN A 55 -19.62 -9.70 9.33
C ASN A 55 -18.93 -8.35 9.08
N LYS A 56 -17.59 -8.34 9.02
CA LYS A 56 -16.72 -7.20 8.74
C LYS A 56 -15.67 -7.63 7.70
N LEU A 57 -14.89 -6.68 7.19
CA LEU A 57 -13.79 -6.96 6.27
C LEU A 57 -12.55 -7.45 7.03
N LEU A 58 -12.20 -8.72 6.87
CA LEU A 58 -11.01 -9.36 7.43
C LEU A 58 -9.86 -9.32 6.41
N PRO A 59 -8.74 -8.63 6.70
CA PRO A 59 -7.49 -8.76 5.95
C PRO A 59 -6.88 -10.15 6.16
N ILE A 60 -6.43 -10.75 5.06
CA ILE A 60 -5.70 -12.01 5.07
C ILE A 60 -4.37 -11.82 4.34
N MET A 61 -3.27 -12.13 5.01
CA MET A 61 -1.93 -12.09 4.45
C MET A 61 -1.43 -13.52 4.20
N GLY A 62 -0.95 -13.79 2.99
CA GLY A 62 -0.35 -15.07 2.59
C GLY A 62 1.15 -14.94 2.43
N LEU A 63 1.90 -15.37 3.42
CA LEU A 63 3.35 -15.19 3.49
C LEU A 63 4.06 -16.51 3.13
N ASN A 64 5.22 -16.40 2.49
CA ASN A 64 6.03 -17.56 2.11
C ASN A 64 7.14 -17.80 3.13
N TYR A 65 7.16 -18.96 3.77
CA TYR A 65 8.19 -19.28 4.77
C TYR A 65 9.58 -19.55 4.16
N GLU A 66 9.68 -19.73 2.84
CA GLU A 66 10.94 -19.83 2.10
C GLU A 66 11.52 -18.44 1.71
N ARG A 67 10.80 -17.36 2.04
CA ARG A 67 11.20 -15.97 1.76
C ARG A 67 11.50 -15.22 3.07
N GLY A 68 12.15 -14.07 2.95
CA GLY A 68 12.59 -13.26 4.07
C GLY A 68 11.56 -12.22 4.51
N VAL A 69 11.97 -11.42 5.50
CA VAL A 69 11.17 -10.32 6.04
C VAL A 69 10.86 -9.26 4.98
N GLN A 70 11.80 -8.99 4.07
CA GLN A 70 11.61 -8.00 3.00
C GLN A 70 10.45 -8.37 2.07
N GLU A 71 10.27 -9.64 1.72
CA GLU A 71 9.11 -10.07 0.92
C GLU A 71 7.81 -10.07 1.72
N ALA A 72 7.86 -10.34 3.03
CA ALA A 72 6.70 -10.17 3.88
C ALA A 72 6.26 -8.69 3.93
N LEU A 73 7.22 -7.77 4.10
CA LEU A 73 6.98 -6.34 4.08
C LEU A 73 6.44 -5.87 2.72
N HIS A 74 6.95 -6.43 1.62
CA HIS A 74 6.44 -6.20 0.27
C HIS A 74 4.96 -6.59 0.14
N ALA A 75 4.57 -7.74 0.68
CA ALA A 75 3.16 -8.17 0.69
C ALA A 75 2.26 -7.20 1.47
N PHE A 76 2.73 -6.66 2.60
CA PHE A 76 2.01 -5.58 3.31
C PHE A 76 1.95 -4.30 2.49
N GLY A 77 3.00 -4.01 1.71
CA GLY A 77 2.99 -2.93 0.74
C GLY A 77 1.80 -3.02 -0.22
N HIS A 78 1.57 -4.20 -0.80
CA HIS A 78 0.43 -4.43 -1.67
C HIS A 78 -0.93 -4.23 -0.99
N ARG A 79 -1.03 -4.53 0.30
CA ARG A 79 -2.22 -4.18 1.11
C ARG A 79 -2.41 -2.65 1.18
N ALA A 80 -1.35 -1.89 1.45
CA ALA A 80 -1.41 -0.44 1.50
C ALA A 80 -1.84 0.15 0.14
N GLU A 81 -1.19 -0.29 -0.94
CA GLU A 81 -1.52 0.14 -2.31
C GLU A 81 -2.97 -0.16 -2.69
N ALA A 82 -3.44 -1.37 -2.42
CA ALA A 82 -4.80 -1.77 -2.74
C ALA A 82 -5.84 -0.94 -1.97
N THR A 83 -5.56 -0.69 -0.69
CA THR A 83 -6.45 0.11 0.17
C THR A 83 -6.51 1.57 -0.30
N LEU A 84 -5.35 2.20 -0.55
CA LEU A 84 -5.30 3.59 -1.01
C LEU A 84 -5.88 3.76 -2.41
N THR A 85 -5.68 2.77 -3.28
CA THR A 85 -6.34 2.71 -4.59
C THR A 85 -7.86 2.66 -4.44
N GLN A 86 -8.38 1.89 -3.48
CA GLN A 86 -9.82 1.85 -3.19
C GLN A 86 -10.33 3.20 -2.64
N VAL A 87 -9.61 3.81 -1.69
CA VAL A 87 -9.93 5.12 -1.09
C VAL A 87 -10.08 6.21 -2.17
N TYR A 88 -9.11 6.27 -3.09
CA TYR A 88 -9.07 7.31 -4.13
C TYR A 88 -9.83 6.93 -5.42
N GLY A 89 -10.46 5.75 -5.47
CA GLY A 89 -11.21 5.28 -6.63
C GLY A 89 -10.35 4.88 -7.83
N GLY A 90 -9.06 4.64 -7.62
CA GLY A 90 -8.11 4.17 -8.63
C GLY A 90 -6.70 4.68 -8.41
N TRP A 91 -5.79 4.20 -9.28
CA TRP A 91 -4.41 4.63 -9.37
C TRP A 91 -3.95 4.51 -10.82
N GLN A 92 -3.19 5.49 -11.30
CA GLN A 92 -2.61 5.42 -12.62
C GLN A 92 -1.27 6.17 -12.68
N GLN A 93 -0.28 5.59 -13.33
CA GLN A 93 0.91 6.33 -13.76
C GLN A 93 0.54 7.38 -14.81
N ASN A 94 1.40 8.38 -14.98
CA ASN A 94 1.18 9.52 -15.88
C ASN A 94 -0.10 10.30 -15.55
N ARG A 95 -0.47 10.34 -14.25
CA ARG A 95 -1.62 11.04 -13.70
C ARG A 95 -1.24 11.58 -12.33
N THR A 96 -1.80 12.72 -11.93
CA THR A 96 -1.66 13.32 -10.59
C THR A 96 -3.00 13.92 -10.13
N ALA A 97 -4.09 13.20 -10.41
CA ALA A 97 -5.46 13.69 -10.20
C ALA A 97 -5.83 13.78 -8.73
N HIS A 98 -5.22 12.95 -7.90
CA HIS A 98 -5.36 12.94 -6.45
C HIS A 98 -4.02 12.64 -5.76
N SER A 99 -4.00 12.76 -4.43
CA SER A 99 -2.78 12.62 -3.61
C SER A 99 -2.13 11.23 -3.75
N TRP A 100 -2.92 10.16 -3.88
CA TRP A 100 -2.37 8.82 -4.10
C TRP A 100 -1.64 8.68 -5.45
N ASP A 101 -2.16 9.26 -6.53
CA ASP A 101 -1.43 9.27 -7.82
C ASP A 101 -0.08 9.97 -7.69
N ARG A 102 -0.07 11.12 -6.99
CA ARG A 102 1.15 11.90 -6.76
C ARG A 102 2.16 11.12 -5.92
N PHE A 103 1.69 10.46 -4.86
CA PHE A 103 2.53 9.66 -3.97
C PHE A 103 3.19 8.50 -4.74
N ALA A 104 2.38 7.75 -5.50
CA ALA A 104 2.82 6.55 -6.18
C ALA A 104 3.43 6.78 -7.58
N LEU A 105 3.62 8.05 -7.98
CA LEU A 105 4.15 8.42 -9.29
C LEU A 105 5.60 7.96 -9.43
N VAL A 106 5.91 7.33 -10.57
CA VAL A 106 7.29 6.99 -10.95
C VAL A 106 7.56 7.62 -12.30
N GLN A 107 8.55 8.51 -12.37
CA GLN A 107 8.90 9.26 -13.58
C GLN A 107 9.12 8.34 -14.79
N PHE A 108 9.81 7.22 -14.60
CA PHE A 108 10.06 6.25 -15.67
C PHE A 108 8.76 5.71 -16.29
N GLN A 109 7.72 5.51 -15.48
CA GLN A 109 6.40 5.07 -15.94
C GLN A 109 5.47 6.25 -16.33
N SER A 110 5.91 7.48 -16.07
CA SER A 110 5.12 8.72 -16.17
C SER A 110 5.89 9.80 -16.95
N PRO A 111 6.19 9.58 -18.24
CA PRO A 111 7.07 10.46 -19.01
C PRO A 111 6.54 11.89 -19.21
N ALA A 112 5.26 12.18 -18.90
CA ALA A 112 4.73 13.55 -18.89
C ALA A 112 5.23 14.38 -17.69
N TYR A 113 5.92 13.76 -16.72
CA TYR A 113 6.41 14.38 -15.50
C TYR A 113 7.94 14.32 -15.45
N SER A 114 8.55 15.36 -14.88
CA SER A 114 10.00 15.47 -14.71
C SER A 114 10.48 15.06 -13.32
N TYR A 115 9.60 14.47 -12.50
CA TYR A 115 9.83 14.07 -11.11
C TYR A 115 9.06 12.79 -10.81
N SER A 116 9.42 12.13 -9.72
CA SER A 116 8.70 11.00 -9.11
C SER A 116 8.02 11.44 -7.80
N GLY A 117 7.05 10.65 -7.37
CA GLY A 117 6.59 10.62 -5.99
C GLY A 117 7.53 9.79 -5.11
N CYS A 118 6.96 9.17 -4.09
CA CYS A 118 7.60 8.12 -3.30
C CYS A 118 7.76 6.80 -4.06
N GLY A 119 7.08 6.65 -5.20
CA GLY A 119 7.06 5.42 -5.97
C GLY A 119 6.04 4.42 -5.43
N ASN A 120 6.16 3.18 -5.85
CA ASN A 120 5.27 2.10 -5.45
C ASN A 120 6.10 0.90 -4.96
N ILE A 121 5.44 -0.16 -4.51
CA ILE A 121 6.12 -1.29 -3.88
C ILE A 121 7.04 -2.04 -4.86
N HIS A 122 6.80 -1.93 -6.17
CA HIS A 122 7.65 -2.50 -7.22
C HIS A 122 8.71 -1.54 -7.75
N TYR A 123 8.51 -0.22 -7.63
CA TYR A 123 9.37 0.81 -8.22
C TYR A 123 9.68 1.91 -7.21
N ALA A 124 10.95 2.02 -6.84
CA ALA A 124 11.49 3.20 -6.18
C ALA A 124 11.44 4.44 -7.10
N PRO A 125 11.58 5.66 -6.55
CA PRO A 125 11.48 6.90 -7.33
C PRO A 125 12.38 6.93 -8.56
N ASN A 126 13.56 6.32 -8.51
CA ASN A 126 14.54 6.31 -9.59
C ASN A 126 14.61 4.97 -10.36
N SER A 127 13.69 4.04 -10.09
CA SER A 127 13.66 2.75 -10.78
C SER A 127 13.34 2.91 -12.27
N THR A 128 13.98 2.08 -13.08
CA THR A 128 13.80 1.96 -14.52
C THR A 128 13.27 0.58 -14.94
N MET A 129 13.05 -0.30 -13.97
CA MET A 129 12.40 -1.60 -14.14
C MET A 129 11.82 -2.08 -12.80
N GLU A 130 10.95 -3.09 -12.86
CA GLU A 130 10.34 -3.68 -11.66
C GLU A 130 11.41 -4.27 -10.72
N TYR A 131 11.21 -4.08 -9.42
CA TYR A 131 12.04 -4.58 -8.32
C TYR A 131 13.49 -4.05 -8.33
N GLU A 132 13.74 -2.91 -8.96
CA GLU A 132 15.03 -2.22 -8.94
C GLU A 132 15.09 -1.21 -7.78
N TYR A 133 15.77 -1.56 -6.69
CA TYR A 133 15.87 -0.72 -5.49
C TYR A 133 17.27 -0.11 -5.27
N ASP A 134 18.23 -0.41 -6.14
CA ASP A 134 19.65 -0.06 -5.99
C ASP A 134 20.18 0.82 -7.12
N ASN A 135 19.28 1.39 -7.94
CA ASN A 135 19.67 2.27 -9.02
C ASN A 135 20.41 3.52 -8.48
N PRO A 136 21.66 3.78 -8.87
CA PRO A 136 22.42 4.92 -8.36
C PRO A 136 22.05 6.25 -9.05
N ALA A 137 21.24 6.21 -10.11
CA ALA A 137 20.85 7.41 -10.85
C ALA A 137 20.09 8.40 -9.96
N THR A 138 20.38 9.68 -10.15
CA THR A 138 19.65 10.75 -9.48
C THR A 138 18.29 10.97 -10.14
N VAL A 139 17.25 11.11 -9.32
CA VAL A 139 15.91 11.53 -9.74
C VAL A 139 15.43 12.69 -8.87
N LEU A 140 14.60 13.57 -9.41
CA LEU A 140 13.85 14.52 -8.61
C LEU A 140 12.63 13.81 -8.00
N THR A 141 12.43 13.92 -6.70
CA THR A 141 11.24 13.38 -6.01
C THR A 141 10.62 14.38 -5.07
N ASN A 142 9.28 14.47 -5.06
CA ASN A 142 8.54 15.24 -4.06
C ASN A 142 8.10 14.38 -2.85
N CYS A 143 8.70 13.20 -2.65
CA CYS A 143 8.29 12.26 -1.61
C CYS A 143 8.35 12.84 -0.18
N GLU A 144 9.41 13.60 0.14
CA GLU A 144 9.56 14.22 1.45
C GLU A 144 8.42 15.20 1.79
N ASP A 145 7.77 15.79 0.77
CA ASP A 145 6.65 16.71 0.97
C ASP A 145 5.41 16.01 1.56
N PHE A 146 5.29 14.68 1.40
CA PHE A 146 4.20 13.91 2.04
C PHE A 146 4.29 13.88 3.56
N ARG A 147 5.43 14.24 4.14
CA ARG A 147 5.54 14.52 5.58
C ARG A 147 4.78 15.79 5.99
N ASN A 148 4.30 16.61 5.06
CA ASN A 148 3.49 17.79 5.33
C ASN A 148 1.99 17.56 5.04
N TYR A 149 1.58 16.34 4.69
CA TYR A 149 0.19 16.05 4.29
C TYR A 149 -0.84 16.51 5.35
N PRO A 150 -1.94 17.19 4.97
CA PRO A 150 -2.43 17.43 3.61
C PRO A 150 -1.90 18.71 2.96
N GLU A 151 -1.05 19.47 3.63
CA GLU A 151 -0.49 20.76 3.17
C GLU A 151 0.68 20.53 2.21
N LEU A 152 0.40 19.84 1.09
CA LEU A 152 1.39 19.58 0.05
C LEU A 152 1.65 20.85 -0.79
N ASN A 153 2.91 21.03 -1.14
CA ASN A 153 3.38 22.08 -2.02
C ASN A 153 3.14 21.73 -3.50
N ASP A 154 3.48 22.66 -4.40
CA ASP A 154 3.60 22.32 -5.81
C ASP A 154 4.68 21.24 -5.99
N PRO A 155 4.38 20.10 -6.64
CA PRO A 155 5.32 19.00 -6.75
C PRO A 155 6.67 19.35 -7.37
N ILE A 156 6.71 20.28 -8.33
CA ILE A 156 7.97 20.68 -8.98
C ILE A 156 8.80 21.53 -8.02
N LEU A 157 8.16 22.38 -7.22
CA LEU A 157 8.84 23.23 -6.24
C LEU A 157 9.34 22.45 -5.03
N ALA A 158 8.66 21.36 -4.66
CA ALA A 158 9.04 20.51 -3.54
C ALA A 158 9.93 19.33 -3.92
N ALA A 159 10.19 19.13 -5.22
CA ALA A 159 10.99 18.00 -5.67
C ALA A 159 12.48 18.22 -5.39
N GLU A 160 13.08 17.30 -4.65
CA GLU A 160 14.49 17.30 -4.28
C GLU A 160 15.24 16.17 -5.02
N PRO A 161 16.52 16.36 -5.35
CA PRO A 161 17.32 15.31 -5.98
C PRO A 161 17.68 14.21 -4.97
N VAL A 162 17.32 12.96 -5.28
CA VAL A 162 17.67 11.79 -4.49
C VAL A 162 18.33 10.71 -5.34
N THR A 163 19.09 9.83 -4.70
CA THR A 163 19.57 8.57 -5.26
C THR A 163 19.16 7.43 -4.33
N CYS A 164 19.47 6.19 -4.67
CA CYS A 164 19.16 5.05 -3.80
C CYS A 164 19.79 5.13 -2.41
N THR A 165 20.78 6.00 -2.16
CA THR A 165 21.37 6.18 -0.84
C THR A 165 20.37 6.69 0.20
N ALA A 166 19.25 7.31 -0.23
CA ALA A 166 18.16 7.70 0.68
C ALA A 166 17.53 6.50 1.41
N TRP A 167 17.67 5.29 0.84
CA TRP A 167 17.21 4.03 1.42
C TRP A 167 18.31 2.96 1.37
N ASN A 168 19.58 3.38 1.52
CA ASN A 168 20.76 2.50 1.51
C ASN A 168 20.89 1.57 0.29
N CYS A 169 20.19 1.84 -0.82
CA CYS A 169 20.17 1.01 -2.02
C CYS A 169 19.77 -0.44 -1.75
N HIS A 170 18.91 -0.68 -0.75
CA HIS A 170 18.46 -2.01 -0.37
C HIS A 170 16.94 -2.12 -0.42
N HIS A 171 16.45 -3.29 -0.82
CA HIS A 171 15.01 -3.58 -0.96
C HIS A 171 14.24 -3.30 0.33
N MET A 172 14.67 -3.89 1.45
CA MET A 172 13.97 -3.70 2.73
C MET A 172 13.95 -2.23 3.17
N ASP A 173 15.08 -1.54 3.04
CA ASP A 173 15.21 -0.14 3.45
C ASP A 173 14.40 0.79 2.55
N TYR A 174 14.23 0.46 1.26
CA TYR A 174 13.30 1.17 0.38
C TYR A 174 11.86 1.02 0.87
N LEU A 175 11.44 -0.19 1.22
CA LEU A 175 10.09 -0.39 1.75
C LEU A 175 9.88 0.37 3.05
N LEU A 176 10.88 0.40 3.95
CA LEU A 176 10.83 1.21 5.16
C LEU A 176 10.73 2.70 4.85
N TYR A 177 11.55 3.20 3.91
CA TYR A 177 11.46 4.57 3.40
C TYR A 177 10.06 4.85 2.86
N TRP A 178 9.49 3.97 2.03
CA TRP A 178 8.17 4.14 1.45
C TRP A 178 7.06 4.20 2.50
N PHE A 179 7.08 3.28 3.48
CA PHE A 179 6.11 3.27 4.58
C PHE A 179 6.25 4.49 5.50
N ASP A 180 7.48 4.94 5.77
CA ASP A 180 7.75 6.11 6.61
C ASP A 180 7.21 7.42 6.02
N HIS A 181 6.94 7.45 4.71
CA HIS A 181 6.33 8.59 4.04
C HIS A 181 4.80 8.51 3.93
N LEU A 182 4.16 7.42 4.38
CA LEU A 182 2.71 7.39 4.46
C LEU A 182 2.20 8.42 5.48
N PRO A 183 1.29 9.33 5.09
CA PRO A 183 0.69 10.31 5.99
C PRO A 183 0.12 9.70 7.27
N SER A 184 0.38 10.33 8.41
CA SER A 184 -0.05 9.88 9.75
C SER A 184 -0.71 10.99 10.59
N TYR A 185 -1.12 12.10 9.96
CA TYR A 185 -1.69 13.24 10.66
C TYR A 185 -3.16 13.05 11.01
N ALA A 186 -3.62 13.70 12.08
CA ALA A 186 -5.02 13.67 12.47
C ALA A 186 -5.92 14.43 11.47
N GLN A 187 -7.24 14.22 11.59
CA GLN A 187 -8.29 14.88 10.80
C GLN A 187 -8.33 14.40 9.34
N CYS A 188 -9.23 15.00 8.55
CA CYS A 188 -9.35 14.77 7.12
C CYS A 188 -8.75 15.94 6.34
N GLY A 189 -8.28 15.63 5.13
CA GLY A 189 -7.78 16.59 4.19
C GLY A 189 -8.91 17.30 3.44
N PRO A 190 -8.57 18.32 2.63
CA PRO A 190 -9.54 19.01 1.78
C PRO A 190 -10.12 18.10 0.68
N ASP A 191 -9.52 16.94 0.43
CA ASP A 191 -9.99 15.87 -0.47
C ASP A 191 -11.00 14.92 0.20
N ALA A 192 -11.42 15.22 1.45
CA ALA A 192 -12.31 14.42 2.28
C ALA A 192 -11.76 13.02 2.63
N VAL A 193 -10.46 12.78 2.41
CA VAL A 193 -9.76 11.56 2.83
C VAL A 193 -9.06 11.82 4.16
N ALA A 194 -8.94 10.81 5.02
CA ALA A 194 -8.23 10.93 6.29
C ALA A 194 -6.74 11.26 6.06
N ASN A 195 -6.19 12.17 6.85
CA ASN A 195 -4.77 12.53 6.81
C ASN A 195 -3.85 11.45 7.38
N ASN A 196 -4.43 10.45 8.04
CA ASN A 196 -3.73 9.27 8.51
C ASN A 196 -4.07 8.08 7.63
N TRP A 197 -3.22 7.83 6.63
CA TRP A 197 -3.37 6.72 5.68
C TRP A 197 -3.20 5.35 6.35
N TRP A 198 -2.50 5.28 7.49
CA TRP A 198 -2.40 4.06 8.28
C TRP A 198 -3.75 3.60 8.84
N SER A 199 -4.71 4.51 9.04
CA SER A 199 -6.06 4.14 9.46
C SER A 199 -6.70 3.19 8.45
N TYR A 200 -6.56 3.47 7.16
CA TYR A 200 -7.07 2.61 6.11
C TYR A 200 -6.29 1.31 6.02
N PHE A 201 -4.97 1.35 6.19
CA PHE A 201 -4.15 0.15 6.22
C PHE A 201 -4.63 -0.82 7.31
N VAL A 202 -4.84 -0.32 8.54
CA VAL A 202 -5.29 -1.12 9.68
C VAL A 202 -6.73 -1.59 9.50
N ASP A 203 -7.65 -0.68 9.14
CA ASP A 203 -9.06 -0.96 8.92
C ASP A 203 -9.44 -0.70 7.45
N PRO A 204 -9.36 -1.71 6.57
CA PRO A 204 -9.70 -1.57 5.16
C PRO A 204 -11.18 -1.28 4.91
N SER A 205 -12.06 -1.38 5.92
CA SER A 205 -13.47 -1.03 5.77
C SER A 205 -13.70 0.48 5.66
N LEU A 206 -12.78 1.29 6.19
CA LEU A 206 -12.78 2.74 6.02
C LEU A 206 -12.64 3.15 4.55
N ALA A 207 -12.03 2.30 3.71
CA ALA A 207 -11.90 2.57 2.27
C ALA A 207 -13.23 2.41 1.49
N LEU A 208 -14.26 1.79 2.07
CA LEU A 208 -15.59 1.71 1.45
C LEU A 208 -16.36 3.02 1.53
N TYR A 209 -16.04 3.84 2.54
CA TYR A 209 -16.69 5.13 2.82
C TYR A 209 -15.60 6.16 3.15
N PRO A 210 -14.72 6.49 2.18
CA PRO A 210 -13.54 7.30 2.45
C PRO A 210 -13.87 8.75 2.82
N ALA A 211 -15.00 9.26 2.34
CA ALA A 211 -15.59 10.53 2.77
C ALA A 211 -16.39 10.31 4.06
N LEU A 212 -15.92 10.92 5.16
CA LEU A 212 -16.69 11.07 6.40
C LEU A 212 -17.68 12.22 6.29
#